data_AF-A0A6G3MMJ8-F1
#
_entry.id   AF-A0A6G3MMJ8-F1
#
_cell.length_a   1.000
_cell.length_b   1.000
_cell.length_c   1.000
_cell.angle_alpha   90.00
_cell.angle_beta   90.00
_cell.angle_gamma   90.00
#
_symmetry.space_group_name_H-M   'P 1'
#
loop_
_entity.id
_entity.type
_entity.pdbx_description
1 polymer ?
#
loop_
_entity_poly.entity_id
_entity_poly.type
_entity_poly.pdbx_seq_one_letter_code
_entity_poly.pdbx_strand_id
1 'polypeptide(L)'
;VWPTVNKLQIFNNLKLSQDVPSSLKRRIMQIVNNNNETVDLLSKMFTLDPFKRLNSEQILEHDFFWTPPVPSENLHSAISLAAAFIHEQPPNSFEINAIKIAKAQSSKTVNETCMYPSRIF
;
A
#
# COMPACT_ATOMS: atom_id res chain seq x y z
N VAL A 1 -12.07 -1.80 -17.66
CA VAL A 1 -12.87 -3.01 -17.94
C VAL A 1 -12.11 -3.89 -18.93
N TRP A 2 -11.95 -5.18 -18.64
CA TRP A 2 -11.26 -6.16 -19.50
C TRP A 2 -12.32 -6.96 -20.30
N PRO A 3 -12.57 -6.62 -21.58
CA PRO A 3 -13.72 -7.15 -22.33
C PRO A 3 -13.62 -8.64 -22.66
N THR A 4 -12.39 -9.16 -22.82
CA THR A 4 -12.14 -10.54 -23.27
C THR A 4 -12.09 -11.54 -22.13
N VAL A 5 -12.25 -11.10 -20.88
CA VAL A 5 -12.05 -11.94 -19.69
C VAL A 5 -12.98 -13.16 -19.64
N ASN A 6 -14.22 -13.03 -20.14
CA ASN A 6 -15.21 -14.11 -20.19
C ASN A 6 -14.80 -15.29 -21.09
N LYS A 7 -13.85 -15.10 -22.02
CA LYS A 7 -13.33 -16.18 -22.86
C LYS A 7 -12.41 -17.12 -22.08
N LEU A 8 -11.91 -16.70 -20.91
CA LEU A 8 -11.05 -17.52 -20.07
C LEU A 8 -11.88 -18.53 -19.30
N GLN A 9 -11.61 -19.82 -19.52
CA GLN A 9 -12.33 -20.91 -18.86
C GLN A 9 -12.26 -20.81 -17.32
N ILE A 10 -11.11 -20.41 -16.79
CA ILE A 10 -10.89 -20.25 -15.35
C ILE A 10 -11.80 -19.16 -14.77
N PHE A 11 -12.02 -18.06 -15.50
CA PHE A 11 -12.86 -16.96 -15.03
C PHE A 11 -14.31 -17.41 -14.81
N ASN A 12 -14.82 -18.28 -15.68
CA ASN A 12 -16.19 -18.80 -15.59
C ASN A 12 -16.41 -19.74 -14.39
N ASN A 13 -15.33 -20.35 -13.88
CA ASN A 13 -15.38 -21.24 -12.72
C ASN A 13 -15.19 -20.50 -11.39
N LEU A 14 -14.78 -19.23 -11.42
CA LEU A 14 -14.52 -18.43 -10.24
C LEU A 14 -15.73 -17.56 -9.87
N LYS A 15 -16.13 -17.60 -8.60
CA LYS A 15 -17.11 -16.65 -8.05
C LYS A 15 -16.37 -15.40 -7.58
N LEU A 16 -16.31 -14.39 -8.45
CA LEU A 16 -15.72 -13.09 -8.13
C LEU A 16 -16.83 -12.07 -7.87
N SER A 17 -16.59 -11.12 -6.96
CA SER A 17 -17.50 -9.99 -6.77
C SER A 17 -17.52 -9.13 -8.02
N GLN A 18 -18.69 -9.04 -8.65
CA GLN A 18 -18.92 -8.22 -9.82
C GLN A 18 -19.18 -6.76 -9.40
N ASP A 19 -18.86 -5.81 -10.29
CA ASP A 19 -19.13 -4.38 -10.11
C ASP A 19 -18.48 -3.68 -8.90
N VAL A 20 -17.35 -4.20 -8.42
CA VAL A 20 -16.56 -3.52 -7.38
C VAL A 20 -15.84 -2.31 -8.00
N PRO A 21 -16.04 -1.09 -7.49
CA PRO A 21 -15.32 0.08 -7.97
C PRO A 21 -13.83 -0.03 -7.64
N SER A 22 -12.98 0.45 -8.55
CA SER A 22 -11.53 0.45 -8.33
C SER A 22 -11.17 1.37 -7.16
N SER A 23 -10.82 0.77 -6.03
CA SER A 23 -10.26 1.49 -4.88
C SER A 23 -8.76 1.74 -4.99
N LEU A 24 -8.14 1.28 -6.08
CA LEU A 24 -6.70 1.32 -6.30
C LEU A 24 -6.16 2.75 -6.22
N LYS A 25 -6.74 3.68 -7.01
CA LYS A 25 -6.28 5.07 -7.05
C LYS A 25 -6.32 5.71 -5.66
N ARG A 26 -7.42 5.51 -4.92
CA ARG A 26 -7.59 6.00 -3.55
C ARG A 26 -6.52 5.42 -2.61
N ARG A 27 -6.23 4.12 -2.70
CA ARG A 27 -5.23 3.46 -1.85
C ARG A 27 -3.81 3.92 -2.18
N ILE A 28 -3.47 4.09 -3.46
CA ILE A 28 -2.15 4.58 -3.88
C ILE A 28 -1.95 6.03 -3.41
N MET A 29 -2.96 6.90 -3.57
CA MET A 29 -2.88 8.29 -3.10
C MET A 29 -2.54 8.39 -1.60
N GLN A 30 -3.07 7.48 -0.78
CA GLN A 30 -2.78 7.42 0.65
C GLN A 30 -1.33 7.02 0.96
N ILE A 31 -0.70 6.23 0.09
CA ILE A 31 0.68 5.73 0.30
C ILE A 31 1.71 6.73 -0.24
N VAL A 32 1.43 7.36 -1.39
CA VAL A 32 2.41 8.19 -2.11
C VAL A 32 2.21 9.68 -1.87
N ASN A 33 1.59 10.07 -0.74
CA ASN A 33 1.40 11.46 -0.32
C ASN A 33 0.88 12.39 -1.44
N ASN A 34 -0.06 11.90 -2.26
CA ASN A 34 -0.65 12.63 -3.40
C ASN A 34 0.32 13.07 -4.51
N ASN A 35 1.44 12.37 -4.74
CA ASN A 35 2.21 12.56 -5.97
C ASN A 35 1.40 12.07 -7.19
N ASN A 36 0.91 13.02 -7.99
CA ASN A 36 0.05 12.74 -9.14
C ASN A 36 0.74 11.85 -10.18
N GLU A 37 2.02 12.07 -10.45
CA GLU A 37 2.78 11.32 -11.47
C GLU A 37 2.96 9.86 -11.07
N THR A 38 3.24 9.61 -9.80
CA THR A 38 3.35 8.24 -9.28
C THR A 38 1.99 7.55 -9.25
N VAL A 39 0.94 8.28 -8.87
CA VAL A 39 -0.43 7.76 -8.86
C VAL A 39 -0.85 7.37 -10.27
N ASP A 40 -0.53 8.18 -11.27
CA ASP A 40 -0.85 7.90 -12.67
C ASP A 40 -0.06 6.70 -13.21
N LEU A 41 1.26 6.67 -13.00
CA LEU A 41 2.13 5.56 -13.38
C LEU A 41 1.66 4.22 -12.79
N LEU A 42 1.40 4.18 -11.48
CA LEU A 42 0.95 2.96 -10.81
C LEU A 42 -0.47 2.56 -11.21
N SER A 43 -1.37 3.53 -11.46
CA SER A 43 -2.71 3.25 -11.96
C SER A 43 -2.66 2.58 -13.33
N LYS A 44 -1.75 3.04 -14.20
CA LYS A 44 -1.47 2.49 -15.53
C LYS A 44 -0.85 1.08 -15.45
N MET A 45 0.11 0.87 -14.54
CA MET A 45 0.80 -0.42 -14.34
C MET A 45 -0.15 -1.53 -13.82
N PHE A 46 -1.07 -1.19 -12.91
CA PHE A 46 -2.02 -2.15 -12.34
C PHE A 46 -3.34 -2.24 -13.12
N THR A 47 -3.32 -1.91 -14.40
CA THR A 47 -4.49 -2.11 -15.28
C THR A 47 -4.82 -3.59 -15.39
N LEU A 48 -6.10 -3.93 -15.14
CA LEU A 48 -6.62 -5.30 -15.19
C LEU A 48 -6.48 -5.93 -16.57
N ASP A 49 -6.77 -5.15 -17.61
CA ASP A 49 -6.67 -5.58 -19.00
C ASP A 49 -5.20 -5.57 -19.45
N PRO A 50 -4.59 -6.72 -19.79
CA PRO A 50 -3.18 -6.78 -20.18
C PRO A 50 -2.89 -6.00 -21.47
N PHE A 51 -3.85 -5.87 -22.40
CA PHE A 51 -3.64 -5.13 -23.64
C PHE A 51 -3.62 -3.61 -23.45
N LYS A 52 -4.15 -3.14 -22.31
CA LYS A 52 -4.13 -1.72 -21.92
C LYS A 52 -3.07 -1.43 -20.86
N ARG A 53 -2.41 -2.47 -20.34
CA ARG A 53 -1.32 -2.32 -19.37
C ARG A 53 -0.10 -1.80 -20.11
N LEU A 54 0.64 -0.88 -19.49
CA LEU A 54 1.86 -0.34 -20.08
C LEU A 54 2.93 -1.41 -20.19
N ASN A 55 3.67 -1.37 -21.30
CA ASN A 55 4.90 -2.12 -21.49
C ASN A 55 6.05 -1.46 -20.71
N SER A 56 7.11 -2.22 -20.43
CA SER A 56 8.27 -1.73 -19.69
C SER A 56 8.92 -0.49 -20.31
N GLU A 57 9.01 -0.42 -21.64
CA GLU A 57 9.52 0.74 -22.37
C GLU A 57 8.68 1.99 -22.08
N GLN A 58 7.35 1.88 -22.22
CA GLN A 58 6.40 2.96 -21.93
C GLN A 58 6.39 3.37 -20.46
N ILE A 59 6.69 2.44 -19.55
CA ILE A 59 6.84 2.73 -18.11
C ILE A 59 8.04 3.64 -17.89
N LEU A 60 9.18 3.34 -18.52
CA LEU A 60 10.42 4.12 -18.38
C LEU A 60 10.32 5.51 -19.02
N GLU A 61 9.49 5.65 -20.05
CA GLU A 61 9.18 6.93 -20.69
C GLU A 61 8.23 7.84 -19.87
N HIS A 62 7.69 7.36 -18.74
CA HIS A 62 6.73 8.13 -17.94
C HIS A 62 7.39 9.34 -17.26
N ASP A 63 6.65 10.45 -17.19
CA ASP A 63 7.04 11.71 -16.55
C ASP A 63 7.46 11.57 -15.08
N PHE A 64 7.14 10.45 -14.44
CA PHE A 64 7.56 10.15 -13.07
C PHE A 64 9.09 10.10 -12.95
N PHE A 65 9.79 9.61 -13.97
CA PHE A 65 11.25 9.50 -13.96
C PHE A 65 11.94 10.81 -14.35
N TRP A 66 11.23 11.69 -15.04
CA TRP A 66 11.80 12.90 -15.66
C TRP A 66 11.36 14.19 -14.99
N THR A 67 10.34 14.13 -14.12
CA THR A 67 9.90 15.27 -13.30
C THR A 67 10.75 15.37 -12.04
N PRO A 68 11.26 16.56 -11.67
CA PRO A 68 11.98 16.74 -10.42
C PRO A 68 11.13 16.33 -9.21
N PRO A 69 11.68 15.57 -8.25
CA PRO A 69 13.06 15.08 -8.18
C PRO A 69 13.31 13.87 -9.09
N VAL A 70 14.29 13.98 -9.98
CA VAL A 70 14.75 12.86 -10.81
C VAL A 70 15.45 11.80 -9.95
N PRO A 71 15.42 10.52 -10.35
CA PRO A 71 16.08 9.46 -9.61
C PRO A 71 17.59 9.72 -9.48
N SER A 72 18.14 9.53 -8.27
CA SER A 72 19.57 9.71 -8.01
C SER A 72 20.38 8.62 -8.71
N GLU A 73 21.44 9.01 -9.41
CA GLU A 73 22.32 8.07 -10.14
C GLU A 73 23.02 7.06 -9.22
N ASN A 74 23.29 7.44 -7.97
CA ASN A 74 24.05 6.62 -7.03
C ASN A 74 23.16 6.03 -5.93
N LEU A 75 23.14 4.70 -5.82
CA LEU A 75 22.40 3.98 -4.78
C LEU A 75 22.75 4.41 -3.35
N HIS A 76 24.01 4.72 -3.07
CA HIS A 76 24.46 5.20 -1.76
C HIS A 76 23.80 6.54 -1.40
N SER A 77 23.65 7.43 -2.37
CA SER A 77 22.95 8.71 -2.18
C SER A 77 21.44 8.50 -1.96
N ALA A 78 20.83 7.57 -2.69
CA ALA A 78 19.42 7.19 -2.50
C ALA A 78 19.17 6.62 -1.10
N ILE A 79 20.02 5.70 -0.64
CA ILE A 79 19.93 5.08 0.68
C ILE A 79 20.12 6.12 1.77
N SER A 80 21.08 7.03 1.61
CA SER A 80 21.31 8.13 2.55
C SER A 80 20.10 9.06 2.64
N LEU A 81 19.52 9.45 1.50
CA LEU A 81 18.30 10.26 1.43
C LEU A 81 17.11 9.55 2.11
N ALA A 82 16.90 8.27 1.80
CA ALA A 82 15.83 7.48 2.39
C ALA A 82 16.00 7.33 3.91
N ALA A 83 17.23 7.11 4.39
CA ALA A 83 17.54 7.05 5.82
C ALA A 83 17.23 8.38 6.54
N ALA A 84 17.54 9.52 5.91
CA ALA A 84 17.17 10.83 6.44
C ALA A 84 15.65 11.02 6.50
N PHE A 85 14.91 10.62 5.46
CA PHE A 85 13.44 10.69 5.45
C PHE A 85 12.78 9.76 6.48
N ILE A 86 13.35 8.59 6.74
CA ILE A 86 12.84 7.64 7.74
C ILE A 86 13.07 8.16 9.17
N HIS A 87 14.17 8.89 9.42
CA HIS A 87 14.45 9.49 10.72
C HIS A 87 13.53 10.67 11.07
N GLU A 88 12.92 11.33 10.08
CA GLU A 88 12.01 12.47 10.30
C GLU A 88 10.52 12.11 10.37
N GLN A 89 10.13 10.86 10.13
CA GLN A 89 8.74 10.48 10.38
C GLN A 89 8.53 10.24 11.88
N PRO A 90 7.66 11.02 12.57
CA PRO A 90 7.29 10.70 13.94
C PRO A 90 6.68 9.29 14.00
N PRO A 91 6.79 8.59 15.15
CA PRO A 91 6.32 7.22 15.29
C PRO A 91 4.91 7.09 14.73
N ASN A 92 4.76 6.14 13.79
CA ASN A 92 3.55 5.89 13.02
C ASN A 92 2.30 6.04 13.91
N SER A 93 1.21 6.59 13.38
CA SER A 93 -0.05 6.78 14.11
C SER A 93 -0.59 5.52 14.80
N PHE A 94 -0.15 4.32 14.36
CA PHE A 94 -0.37 3.04 15.03
C PHE A 94 0.33 2.95 16.41
N GLU A 95 1.56 3.43 16.55
CA GLU A 95 2.28 3.52 17.83
C GLU A 95 1.66 4.58 18.74
N ILE A 96 1.22 5.73 18.22
CA ILE A 96 0.56 6.76 19.05
C ILE A 96 -0.74 6.21 19.66
N ASN A 97 -1.50 5.41 18.92
CA ASN A 97 -2.68 4.73 19.44
C ASN A 97 -2.32 3.66 20.47
N ALA A 98 -1.30 2.84 20.23
CA ALA A 98 -0.82 1.85 21.20
C ALA A 98 -0.32 2.50 22.50
N ILE A 99 0.41 3.62 22.41
CA ILE A 99 0.90 4.39 23.57
C ILE A 99 -0.24 5.09 24.30
N LYS A 100 -1.25 5.62 23.59
CA LYS A 100 -2.47 6.18 24.20
C LYS A 100 -3.28 5.10 24.93
N ILE A 101 -3.43 3.92 24.34
CA ILE A 101 -4.13 2.78 24.95
C ILE A 101 -3.35 2.26 26.18
N ALA A 102 -2.03 2.12 26.08
CA ALA A 102 -1.18 1.71 27.20
C ALA A 102 -1.18 2.75 28.34
N LYS A 103 -1.18 4.05 28.03
CA LYS A 103 -1.29 5.13 29.03
C LYS A 103 -2.68 5.22 29.66
N ALA A 104 -3.74 4.92 28.90
CA ALA A 104 -5.11 4.86 29.44
C ALA A 104 -5.33 3.66 30.39
N GLN A 105 -4.49 2.63 30.32
CA GLN A 105 -4.56 1.45 31.19
C GLN A 105 -3.78 1.59 32.52
N SER A 106 -2.97 2.65 32.70
CA SER A 106 -2.23 2.89 33.94
C SER A 106 -3.09 3.43 35.10
N SER A 107 -4.39 3.63 34.91
CA SER A 107 -5.30 4.12 35.96
C SER A 107 -6.57 3.27 36.03
N LYS A 108 -6.42 1.97 36.24
CA LYS A 108 -7.46 1.09 36.82
C LYS A 108 -6.81 -0.13 37.45
N THR A 109 -6.37 0.02 38.70
CA THR A 109 -6.14 -1.09 39.62
C THR A 109 -7.48 -1.72 39.96
N VAL A 110 -7.82 -2.89 39.41
CA VAL A 110 -8.72 -3.84 40.07
C VAL A 110 -8.18 -5.23 39.79
N ASN A 111 -7.88 -5.94 40.88
CA ASN A 111 -7.41 -7.31 40.91
C ASN A 111 -8.51 -8.25 40.39
N GLU A 112 -8.30 -8.93 39.26
CA GLU A 112 -8.97 -10.20 38.99
C GLU A 112 -7.98 -11.20 38.40
N THR A 113 -7.67 -12.22 39.19
CA THR A 113 -6.94 -13.42 38.81
C THR A 113 -7.70 -14.13 37.69
N CYS A 114 -7.24 -13.99 36.46
CA CYS A 114 -7.68 -14.87 35.36
C CYS A 114 -6.96 -16.22 35.51
N MET A 115 -7.63 -17.18 36.16
CA MET A 115 -7.29 -18.60 36.04
C MET A 115 -7.56 -19.03 34.60
N TYR A 116 -6.52 -19.40 33.85
CA TYR A 116 -6.68 -20.14 32.60
C TYR A 116 -7.21 -21.55 32.91
N PRO A 117 -8.30 -22.01 32.27
CA PRO A 117 -8.64 -23.42 32.31
C PRO A 117 -7.66 -24.19 31.41
N SER A 118 -7.00 -25.19 32.00
CA SER A 118 -6.12 -26.11 31.31
C SER A 118 -6.81 -26.73 30.10
N ARG A 119 -6.19 -26.57 28.93
CA ARG A 119 -6.56 -27.19 27.66
C ARG A 119 -6.68 -28.71 27.85
N ILE A 120 -7.88 -29.25 27.66
CA ILE A 120 -8.11 -30.70 27.53
C ILE A 120 -8.24 -31.03 26.04
N PHE A 121 -7.54 -32.10 25.65
CA PHE A 121 -7.37 -32.74 24.34
C PHE A 121 -6.23 -32.20 23.46
#